data_AF-A0A9E5FK09-F1
#
_entry.id   AF-A0A9E5FK09-F1
#
_cell.length_a   1.000
_cell.length_b   1.000
_cell.length_c   1.000
_cell.angle_alpha   90.00
_cell.angle_beta   90.00
_cell.angle_gamma   90.00
#
_symmetry.space_group_name_H-M   'P 1'
#
loop_
_entity.id
_entity.type
_entity.pdbx_description
1 polymer ?
#
loop_
_entity_poly.entity_id
_entity_poly.type
_entity_poly.pdbx_seq_one_letter_code
_entity_poly.pdbx_strand_id
1 'polypeptide(L)'
;NPRIQVEHTVTEEVTGFDIVKCQIMVASGSHLAHAEIGLGDQASIKTNGFAIQCRVTSENPAKQFLPDYGRITNYRSSGGMGIRLDAGSAYTGAVITPFYDSLLVKVTARALDFREATRRMLRSLQEFRVRGVQTNIPFLINLVGHQKLQQGECTTRFIDETPSLFELPIRQDRASRLLQYVAEIIVNGHPEVKNKPARRLAPADEPRLPQASHLSKPLPKGTRDRLLELGADQFSKWLRAEKRLHITDTTFRDAHQSLLATRLRTRDMVRIAPHYAMHHADLFSLEMWGGATFDTSMRFLKECPWERLATMRGAVPNILFQMLLRSASAVGYTNYPDNAVYAFVAEAADAGIDLLRVFDANNGLDNLTLAIEAVRRTNALCEASICYTGDITDPSRT
;
A
#
# COMPACT_ATOMS: atom_id res chain seq x y z
N ASN A 1 5.55 -44.72 20.20
CA ASN A 1 5.00 -43.91 21.31
C ASN A 1 3.79 -44.63 21.90
N PRO A 2 3.83 -45.07 23.18
CA PRO A 2 2.74 -45.84 23.81
C PRO A 2 1.56 -44.94 24.24
N ARG A 3 1.18 -43.99 23.39
CA ARG A 3 0.11 -43.00 23.61
C ARG A 3 -0.30 -42.41 22.27
N ILE A 4 -1.42 -41.69 22.25
CA ILE A 4 -1.79 -40.88 21.08
C ILE A 4 -0.72 -39.83 20.78
N GLN A 5 -0.59 -39.46 19.52
CA GLN A 5 0.32 -38.41 19.07
C GLN A 5 -0.45 -37.19 18.57
N VAL A 6 0.20 -36.03 18.54
CA VAL A 6 -0.46 -34.77 18.14
C VAL A 6 -0.90 -34.84 16.66
N GLU A 7 -0.15 -35.59 15.86
CA GLU A 7 -0.31 -35.85 14.44
C GLU A 7 -1.35 -36.91 14.08
N HIS A 8 -2.03 -37.55 15.05
CA HIS A 8 -3.02 -38.60 14.75
C HIS A 8 -4.10 -38.16 13.75
N THR A 9 -4.44 -36.86 13.74
CA THR A 9 -5.51 -36.30 12.89
C THR A 9 -5.26 -36.51 11.40
N VAL A 10 -4.01 -36.55 10.91
CA VAL A 10 -3.78 -36.82 9.48
C VAL A 10 -4.15 -38.25 9.11
N THR A 11 -3.96 -39.20 10.03
CA THR A 11 -4.33 -40.61 9.84
C THR A 11 -5.85 -40.78 9.86
N GLU A 12 -6.54 -40.09 10.78
CA GLU A 12 -8.01 -40.10 10.81
C GLU A 12 -8.59 -39.55 9.51
N GLU A 13 -8.05 -38.45 8.99
CA GLU A 13 -8.55 -37.81 7.77
C GLU A 13 -8.39 -38.67 6.52
N VAL A 14 -7.39 -39.56 6.45
CA VAL A 14 -7.18 -40.42 5.27
C VAL A 14 -7.76 -41.82 5.43
N THR A 15 -7.89 -42.33 6.65
CA THR A 15 -8.43 -43.69 6.89
C THR A 15 -9.91 -43.69 7.24
N GLY A 16 -10.44 -42.57 7.77
CA GLY A 16 -11.82 -42.46 8.23
C GLY A 16 -12.09 -43.05 9.61
N PHE A 17 -11.07 -43.59 10.29
CA PHE A 17 -11.20 -44.12 11.65
C PHE A 17 -10.94 -43.02 12.69
N ASP A 18 -11.87 -42.87 13.63
CA ASP A 18 -11.69 -42.03 14.82
C ASP A 18 -10.83 -42.79 15.84
N ILE A 19 -9.56 -42.42 15.95
CA ILE A 19 -8.57 -43.11 16.77
C ILE A 19 -8.88 -42.91 18.25
N VAL A 20 -9.35 -41.72 18.64
CA VAL A 20 -9.70 -41.41 20.04
C VAL A 20 -10.90 -42.24 20.48
N LYS A 21 -11.95 -42.33 19.66
CA LYS A 21 -13.10 -43.21 19.89
C LYS A 21 -12.64 -44.66 20.05
N CYS A 22 -11.80 -45.15 19.13
CA CYS A 22 -11.26 -46.51 19.20
C CYS A 22 -10.53 -46.77 20.52
N GLN A 23 -9.69 -45.84 20.99
CA GLN A 23 -8.99 -45.97 22.29
C GLN A 23 -9.97 -46.14 23.45
N ILE A 24 -11.04 -45.34 23.50
CA ILE A 24 -12.06 -45.42 24.57
C ILE A 24 -12.79 -46.76 24.52
N MET A 25 -13.16 -47.23 23.33
CA MET A 25 -13.88 -48.49 23.16
C MET A 25 -13.03 -49.70 23.55
N VAL A 26 -11.77 -49.72 23.14
CA VAL A 26 -10.81 -50.78 23.52
C VAL A 26 -10.58 -50.78 25.03
N ALA A 27 -10.40 -49.61 25.65
CA ALA A 27 -10.28 -49.48 27.10
C ALA A 27 -11.55 -49.95 27.83
N SER A 28 -12.71 -49.88 27.18
CA SER A 28 -14.00 -50.40 27.69
C SER A 28 -14.19 -51.90 27.43
N GLY A 29 -13.18 -52.61 26.92
CA GLY A 29 -13.21 -54.04 26.66
C GLY A 29 -13.75 -54.44 25.28
N SER A 30 -14.02 -53.50 24.38
CA SER A 30 -14.45 -53.83 23.01
C SER A 30 -13.29 -54.41 22.19
N HIS A 31 -13.56 -55.46 21.42
CA HIS A 31 -12.62 -55.98 20.43
C HIS A 31 -12.52 -55.06 19.21
N LEU A 32 -11.37 -55.04 18.52
CA LEU A 32 -11.17 -54.24 17.30
C LEU A 32 -12.18 -54.55 16.18
N ALA A 33 -12.67 -55.79 16.12
CA ALA A 33 -13.69 -56.23 15.18
C ALA A 33 -15.12 -55.77 15.53
N HIS A 34 -15.31 -55.09 16.66
CA HIS A 34 -16.61 -54.56 17.05
C HIS A 34 -17.18 -53.66 15.94
N ALA A 35 -18.47 -53.78 15.62
CA ALA A 35 -19.09 -53.14 14.46
C ALA A 35 -18.91 -51.60 14.45
N GLU A 36 -18.87 -50.98 15.63
CA GLU A 36 -18.62 -49.54 15.76
C GLU A 36 -17.15 -49.09 15.62
N ILE A 37 -16.19 -50.02 15.76
CA ILE A 37 -14.75 -49.78 15.55
C ILE A 37 -14.41 -50.09 14.09
N GLY A 38 -14.82 -51.27 13.60
CA GLY A 38 -14.65 -51.67 12.21
C GLY A 38 -13.22 -52.05 11.81
N LEU A 39 -12.35 -52.42 12.76
CA LEU A 39 -10.93 -52.76 12.53
C LEU A 39 -10.65 -54.26 12.61
N GLY A 40 -11.61 -55.10 12.22
CA GLY A 40 -11.51 -56.57 12.31
C GLY A 40 -10.67 -57.23 11.21
N ASP A 41 -10.53 -56.57 10.05
CA ASP A 41 -9.76 -57.07 8.90
C ASP A 41 -8.80 -55.98 8.40
N GLN A 42 -7.50 -56.25 8.47
CA GLN A 42 -6.45 -55.33 8.02
C GLN A 42 -6.56 -54.98 6.53
N ALA A 43 -7.06 -55.89 5.69
CA ALA A 43 -7.21 -55.66 4.25
C ALA A 43 -8.32 -54.63 3.91
N SER A 44 -9.23 -54.37 4.86
CA SER A 44 -10.29 -53.37 4.71
C SER A 44 -9.80 -51.94 4.93
N ILE A 45 -8.67 -51.76 5.61
CA ILE A 45 -8.11 -50.44 5.94
C ILE A 45 -7.40 -49.88 4.71
N LYS A 46 -7.94 -48.79 4.18
CA LYS A 46 -7.40 -48.10 3.01
C LYS A 46 -7.21 -46.62 3.31
N THR A 47 -6.27 -46.01 2.62
CA THR A 47 -6.13 -44.54 2.62
C THR A 47 -6.93 -43.96 1.45
N ASN A 48 -7.64 -42.87 1.71
CA ASN A 48 -8.35 -42.09 0.71
C ASN A 48 -7.76 -40.68 0.63
N GLY A 49 -6.80 -40.52 -0.27
CA GLY A 49 -6.09 -39.27 -0.51
C GLY A 49 -4.94 -39.02 0.46
N PHE A 50 -4.66 -37.74 0.69
CA PHE A 50 -3.54 -37.23 1.46
C PHE A 50 -4.03 -36.21 2.49
N ALA A 51 -3.34 -36.15 3.63
CA ALA A 51 -3.55 -35.12 4.63
C ALA A 51 -2.21 -34.53 5.11
N ILE A 52 -2.22 -33.24 5.39
CA ILE A 52 -1.09 -32.51 5.97
C ILE A 52 -1.56 -31.74 7.20
N GLN A 53 -0.76 -31.76 8.27
CA GLN A 53 -1.02 -30.98 9.48
C GLN A 53 0.03 -29.90 9.66
N CYS A 54 -0.42 -28.69 9.97
CA CYS A 54 0.42 -27.60 10.46
C CYS A 54 -0.03 -27.20 11.87
N ARG A 55 0.94 -26.96 12.75
CA ARG A 55 0.70 -26.41 14.09
C ARG A 55 0.93 -24.91 14.04
N VAL A 56 -0.13 -24.14 14.17
CA VAL A 56 -0.02 -22.68 14.31
C VAL A 56 0.30 -22.38 15.77
N THR A 57 1.44 -21.72 15.99
CA THR A 57 1.96 -21.37 17.33
C THR A 57 2.11 -19.86 17.47
N SER A 58 2.36 -19.39 18.70
CA SER A 58 2.73 -17.99 18.96
C SER A 58 4.23 -17.70 18.76
N GLU A 59 5.00 -18.65 18.25
CA GLU A 59 6.44 -18.48 17.98
C GLU A 59 6.66 -17.46 16.88
N ASN A 60 7.65 -16.58 17.07
CA ASN A 60 8.00 -15.57 16.08
C ASN A 60 9.23 -16.00 15.26
N PRO A 61 9.07 -16.39 13.98
CA PRO A 61 10.21 -16.84 13.17
C PRO A 61 11.28 -15.75 12.95
N ALA A 62 10.90 -14.46 12.99
CA ALA A 62 11.84 -13.34 12.90
C ALA A 62 12.64 -13.11 14.19
N LYS A 63 12.27 -13.77 15.30
CA LYS A 63 12.96 -13.74 16.59
C LYS A 63 13.34 -15.14 17.05
N GLN A 64 13.91 -15.94 16.14
CA GLN A 64 14.40 -17.30 16.44
C GLN A 64 13.33 -18.19 17.12
N PHE A 65 12.07 -18.06 16.69
CA PHE A 65 10.94 -18.84 17.20
C PHE A 65 10.67 -18.68 18.70
N LEU A 66 11.11 -17.56 19.31
CA LEU A 66 10.69 -17.23 20.67
C LEU A 66 9.15 -17.12 20.73
N PRO A 67 8.48 -17.81 21.67
CA PRO A 67 7.04 -17.70 21.88
C PRO A 67 6.66 -16.28 22.28
N ASP A 68 5.73 -15.69 21.52
CA ASP A 68 5.06 -14.46 21.90
C ASP A 68 3.89 -14.76 22.85
N TYR A 69 3.55 -13.81 23.70
CA TYR A 69 2.52 -13.95 24.73
C TYR A 69 1.72 -12.66 24.87
N GLY A 70 0.54 -12.77 25.46
CA GLY A 70 -0.38 -11.66 25.63
C GLY A 70 -1.78 -11.97 25.13
N ARG A 71 -2.58 -10.91 24.96
CA ARG A 71 -3.99 -11.03 24.62
C ARG A 71 -4.19 -11.10 23.12
N ILE A 72 -4.88 -12.14 22.66
CA ILE A 72 -5.39 -12.22 21.29
C ILE A 72 -6.55 -11.22 21.14
N THR A 73 -6.35 -10.17 20.36
CA THR A 73 -7.36 -9.12 20.15
C THR A 73 -8.38 -9.50 19.09
N ASN A 74 -7.98 -10.32 18.11
CA ASN A 74 -8.88 -10.86 17.11
C ASN A 74 -8.35 -12.21 16.62
N TYR A 75 -9.23 -13.21 16.62
CA TYR A 75 -8.97 -14.53 16.08
C TYR A 75 -10.04 -14.88 15.03
N ARG A 76 -9.60 -15.13 13.80
CA ARG A 76 -10.44 -15.72 12.76
C ARG A 76 -9.72 -16.93 12.19
N SER A 77 -10.34 -18.08 12.39
CA SER A 77 -9.93 -19.33 11.77
C SER A 77 -10.40 -19.42 10.31
N SER A 78 -9.68 -20.22 9.52
CA SER A 78 -10.15 -20.63 8.19
C SER A 78 -11.19 -21.74 8.28
N GLY A 79 -11.88 -22.07 7.19
CA GLY A 79 -12.77 -23.23 7.13
C GLY A 79 -12.86 -23.86 5.74
N GLY A 80 -14.00 -24.46 5.42
CA GLY A 80 -14.28 -25.00 4.08
C GLY A 80 -13.87 -26.46 3.89
N MET A 81 -14.22 -27.00 2.71
CA MET A 81 -14.05 -28.42 2.40
C MET A 81 -12.61 -28.91 2.61
N GLY A 82 -12.47 -30.01 3.35
CA GLY A 82 -11.20 -30.66 3.63
C GLY A 82 -10.29 -29.90 4.58
N ILE A 83 -10.80 -28.96 5.37
CA ILE A 83 -10.08 -28.32 6.46
C ILE A 83 -10.68 -28.75 7.80
N ARG A 84 -9.86 -29.39 8.63
CA ARG A 84 -10.15 -29.70 10.03
C ARG A 84 -9.33 -28.80 10.94
N LEU A 85 -9.96 -28.31 11.99
CA LEU A 85 -9.33 -27.48 13.01
C LEU A 85 -9.53 -28.07 14.39
N ASP A 86 -8.42 -28.32 15.08
CA ASP A 86 -8.40 -28.70 16.47
C ASP A 86 -7.81 -27.52 17.25
N ALA A 87 -8.68 -26.62 17.70
CA ALA A 87 -8.28 -25.40 18.42
C ALA A 87 -7.78 -25.76 19.83
N GLY A 88 -6.66 -25.15 20.22
CA GLY A 88 -6.16 -25.19 21.60
C GLY A 88 -6.74 -24.02 22.39
N SER A 89 -5.86 -23.12 22.81
CA SER A 89 -6.16 -21.95 23.65
C SER A 89 -6.51 -20.68 22.86
N ALA A 90 -6.69 -20.76 21.54
CA ALA A 90 -6.87 -19.59 20.68
C ALA A 90 -8.34 -19.25 20.41
N TYR A 91 -8.81 -18.14 20.98
CA TYR A 91 -10.08 -17.48 20.67
C TYR A 91 -9.95 -15.96 20.88
N THR A 92 -10.89 -15.19 20.35
CA THR A 92 -10.89 -13.73 20.52
C THR A 92 -11.01 -13.37 22.01
N GLY A 93 -10.02 -12.64 22.53
CA GLY A 93 -9.93 -12.28 23.94
C GLY A 93 -9.05 -13.19 24.79
N ALA A 94 -8.63 -14.36 24.28
CA ALA A 94 -7.77 -15.30 24.98
C ALA A 94 -6.43 -14.66 25.40
N VAL A 95 -5.88 -15.10 26.53
CA VAL A 95 -4.57 -14.66 27.03
C VAL A 95 -3.60 -15.83 26.95
N ILE A 96 -2.59 -15.71 26.09
CA ILE A 96 -1.53 -16.68 25.94
C ILE A 96 -0.48 -16.40 27.02
N THR A 97 -0.22 -17.38 27.87
CA THR A 97 0.73 -17.29 28.97
C THR A 97 2.05 -17.99 28.61
N PRO A 98 3.17 -17.62 29.23
CA PRO A 98 4.47 -18.22 28.91
C PRO A 98 4.71 -19.59 29.57
N PHE A 99 3.74 -20.12 30.32
CA PHE A 99 3.94 -21.30 31.18
C PHE A 99 3.70 -22.64 30.47
N TYR A 100 3.07 -22.63 29.30
CA TYR A 100 2.71 -23.82 28.54
C TYR A 100 3.26 -23.74 27.10
N ASP A 101 3.05 -24.81 26.32
CA ASP A 101 3.34 -24.81 24.89
C ASP A 101 2.60 -23.65 24.17
N SER A 102 3.25 -23.10 23.16
CA SER A 102 2.80 -21.96 22.34
C SER A 102 1.72 -22.32 21.31
N LEU A 103 1.19 -23.54 21.34
CA LEU A 103 0.19 -24.04 20.40
C LEU A 103 -1.11 -23.24 20.47
N LEU A 104 -1.50 -22.65 19.33
CA LEU A 104 -2.77 -21.93 19.17
C LEU A 104 -3.85 -22.85 18.57
N VAL A 105 -3.56 -23.46 17.43
CA VAL A 105 -4.48 -24.33 16.69
C VAL A 105 -3.73 -25.31 15.81
N LYS A 106 -4.21 -26.55 15.72
CA LYS A 106 -3.76 -27.51 14.71
C LYS A 106 -4.67 -27.39 13.50
N VAL A 107 -4.08 -27.23 12.34
CA VAL A 107 -4.78 -27.18 11.05
C VAL A 107 -4.44 -28.45 10.32
N THR A 108 -5.45 -29.22 9.93
CA THR A 108 -5.26 -30.38 9.05
C THR A 108 -6.01 -30.13 7.75
N ALA A 109 -5.31 -30.27 6.63
CA ALA A 109 -5.88 -30.17 5.30
C ALA A 109 -5.85 -31.55 4.62
N ARG A 110 -6.99 -32.00 4.09
CA ARG A 110 -7.11 -33.23 3.29
C ARG A 110 -7.52 -32.95 1.85
N ALA A 111 -7.03 -33.77 0.93
CA ALA A 111 -7.47 -33.82 -0.46
C ALA A 111 -7.18 -35.19 -1.08
N LEU A 112 -7.67 -35.45 -2.29
CA LEU A 112 -7.36 -36.70 -3.01
C LEU A 112 -5.93 -36.74 -3.55
N ASP A 113 -5.30 -35.58 -3.72
CA ASP A 113 -3.95 -35.40 -4.23
C ASP A 113 -3.13 -34.56 -3.24
N PHE A 114 -1.84 -34.88 -3.10
CA PHE A 114 -0.97 -34.21 -2.14
C PHE A 114 -0.77 -32.72 -2.46
N ARG A 115 -0.66 -32.36 -3.75
CA ARG A 115 -0.53 -30.95 -4.18
C ARG A 115 -1.81 -30.17 -3.89
N GLU A 116 -2.96 -30.81 -4.01
CA GLU A 116 -4.22 -30.17 -3.61
C GLU A 116 -4.33 -30.01 -2.08
N ALA A 117 -3.84 -30.98 -1.30
CA ALA A 117 -3.80 -30.85 0.17
C ALA A 117 -2.89 -29.69 0.61
N THR A 118 -1.72 -29.52 -0.02
CA THR A 118 -0.82 -28.38 0.25
C THR A 118 -1.44 -27.06 -0.18
N ARG A 119 -2.13 -26.98 -1.33
CA ARG A 119 -2.88 -25.77 -1.74
C ARG A 119 -3.97 -25.39 -0.75
N ARG A 120 -4.73 -26.36 -0.24
CA ARG A 120 -5.76 -26.13 0.79
C ARG A 120 -5.14 -25.64 2.09
N MET A 121 -4.00 -26.21 2.50
CA MET A 121 -3.23 -25.75 3.65
C MET A 121 -2.74 -24.30 3.46
N LEU A 122 -2.15 -23.97 2.32
CA LEU A 122 -1.69 -22.61 2.00
C LEU A 122 -2.84 -21.60 2.06
N ARG A 123 -3.97 -21.92 1.43
CA ARG A 123 -5.18 -21.09 1.47
C ARG A 123 -5.66 -20.88 2.90
N SER A 124 -5.75 -21.95 3.68
CA SER A 124 -6.12 -21.90 5.10
C SER A 124 -5.19 -20.99 5.90
N LEU A 125 -3.87 -21.19 5.84
CA LEU A 125 -2.86 -20.36 6.50
C LEU A 125 -2.89 -18.88 6.07
N GLN A 126 -3.22 -18.62 4.80
CA GLN A 126 -3.39 -17.26 4.28
C GLN A 126 -4.68 -16.59 4.74
N GLU A 127 -5.74 -17.34 5.02
CA GLU A 127 -7.02 -16.83 5.53
C GLU A 127 -6.98 -16.52 7.02
N PHE A 128 -6.18 -17.25 7.81
CA PHE A 128 -6.05 -17.01 9.23
C PHE A 128 -5.75 -15.53 9.54
N ARG A 129 -6.47 -14.98 10.51
CA ARG A 129 -6.20 -13.65 11.07
C ARG A 129 -6.08 -13.78 12.58
N VAL A 130 -4.84 -13.79 13.05
CA VAL A 130 -4.50 -13.68 14.47
C VAL A 130 -3.91 -12.29 14.70
N ARG A 131 -4.38 -11.60 15.74
CA ARG A 131 -3.92 -10.26 16.15
C ARG A 131 -3.72 -10.24 17.66
N GLY A 132 -2.78 -9.42 18.11
CA GLY A 132 -2.39 -9.31 19.53
C GLY A 132 -1.17 -10.14 19.92
N VAL A 133 -0.88 -11.22 19.18
CA VAL A 133 0.35 -12.01 19.29
C VAL A 133 0.90 -12.32 17.90
N GLN A 134 2.22 -12.51 17.79
CA GLN A 134 2.88 -13.04 16.61
C GLN A 134 2.57 -14.53 16.40
N THR A 135 2.81 -15.03 15.19
CA THR A 135 2.59 -16.45 14.86
C THR A 135 3.64 -16.97 13.89
N ASN A 136 3.81 -18.29 13.86
CA ASN A 136 4.67 -18.98 12.90
C ASN A 136 4.07 -19.12 11.49
N ILE A 137 2.87 -18.57 11.23
CA ILE A 137 2.16 -18.68 9.94
C ILE A 137 3.03 -18.28 8.72
N PRO A 138 3.81 -17.17 8.74
CA PRO A 138 4.64 -16.80 7.60
C PRO A 138 5.66 -17.89 7.24
N PHE A 139 6.27 -18.51 8.25
CA PHE A 139 7.20 -19.63 8.06
C PHE A 139 6.47 -20.86 7.49
N LEU A 140 5.30 -21.21 8.03
CA LEU A 140 4.50 -22.33 7.53
C LEU A 140 4.08 -22.15 6.06
N ILE A 141 3.77 -20.92 5.64
CA ILE A 141 3.47 -20.59 4.24
C ILE A 141 4.69 -20.87 3.35
N ASN A 142 5.88 -20.42 3.75
CA ASN A 142 7.12 -20.70 3.02
C ASN A 142 7.39 -22.21 2.95
N LEU A 143 7.24 -22.91 4.08
CA LEU A 143 7.49 -24.35 4.20
C LEU A 143 6.57 -25.16 3.28
N VAL A 144 5.25 -24.99 3.39
CA VAL A 144 4.26 -25.72 2.59
C VAL A 144 4.34 -25.31 1.11
N GLY A 145 4.72 -24.07 0.83
CA GLY A 145 4.92 -23.55 -0.52
C GLY A 145 6.20 -24.06 -1.20
N HIS A 146 7.15 -24.61 -0.46
CA HIS A 146 8.44 -25.00 -1.00
C HIS A 146 8.35 -26.23 -1.93
N GLN A 147 9.08 -26.20 -3.05
CA GLN A 147 9.02 -27.23 -4.08
C GLN A 147 9.42 -28.62 -3.57
N LYS A 148 10.50 -28.73 -2.79
CA LYS A 148 10.92 -30.01 -2.16
C LYS A 148 9.82 -30.65 -1.32
N LEU A 149 9.04 -29.84 -0.58
CA LEU A 149 7.92 -30.36 0.19
C LEU A 149 6.83 -30.89 -0.73
N GLN A 150 6.44 -30.11 -1.75
CA GLN A 150 5.42 -30.52 -2.71
C GLN A 150 5.78 -31.79 -3.50
N GLN A 151 7.07 -32.05 -3.68
CA GLN A 151 7.59 -33.26 -4.34
C GLN A 151 7.75 -34.46 -3.39
N GLY A 152 7.57 -34.27 -2.08
CA GLY A 152 7.76 -35.33 -1.08
C GLY A 152 9.22 -35.69 -0.80
N GLU A 153 10.16 -34.81 -1.13
CA GLU A 153 11.60 -35.04 -1.04
C GLU A 153 12.24 -34.48 0.24
N CYS A 154 11.43 -34.11 1.23
CA CYS A 154 11.93 -33.57 2.49
C CYS A 154 12.62 -34.64 3.33
N THR A 155 13.81 -34.31 3.84
CA THR A 155 14.49 -35.04 4.91
C THR A 155 14.32 -34.30 6.23
N THR A 156 14.78 -34.89 7.33
CA THR A 156 14.78 -34.23 8.65
C THR A 156 15.67 -32.99 8.72
N ARG A 157 16.64 -32.84 7.80
CA ARG A 157 17.54 -31.67 7.71
C ARG A 157 17.01 -30.57 6.80
N PHE A 158 15.90 -30.79 6.11
CA PHE A 158 15.40 -29.85 5.10
C PHE A 158 15.25 -28.42 5.62
N ILE A 159 14.69 -28.25 6.83
CA ILE A 159 14.51 -26.90 7.43
C ILE A 159 15.87 -26.25 7.73
N ASP A 160 16.80 -27.01 8.34
CA ASP A 160 18.13 -26.52 8.72
C ASP A 160 18.99 -26.16 7.50
N GLU A 161 18.80 -26.87 6.37
CA GLU A 161 19.56 -26.71 5.13
C GLU A 161 18.92 -25.72 4.13
N THR A 162 17.78 -25.09 4.47
CA THR A 162 17.06 -24.20 3.55
C THR A 162 16.83 -22.79 4.16
N PRO A 163 17.85 -21.91 4.14
CA PRO A 163 17.76 -20.56 4.71
C PRO A 163 16.63 -19.69 4.15
N SER A 164 16.23 -19.91 2.88
CA SER A 164 15.15 -19.15 2.24
C SER A 164 13.78 -19.34 2.91
N LEU A 165 13.59 -20.39 3.73
CA LEU A 165 12.35 -20.55 4.52
C LEU A 165 12.17 -19.44 5.55
N PHE A 166 13.26 -18.80 5.98
CA PHE A 166 13.28 -17.72 6.97
C PHE A 166 13.22 -16.31 6.34
N GLU A 167 13.17 -16.22 5.01
CA GLU A 167 12.89 -14.97 4.30
C GLU A 167 11.38 -14.71 4.34
N LEU A 168 10.93 -14.05 5.42
CA LEU A 168 9.50 -13.86 5.67
C LEU A 168 8.95 -12.69 4.86
N PRO A 169 7.82 -12.86 4.14
CA PRO A 169 7.18 -11.75 3.44
C PRO A 169 6.65 -10.72 4.44
N ILE A 170 6.92 -9.44 4.19
CA ILE A 170 6.36 -8.33 4.97
C ILE A 170 4.86 -8.24 4.69
N ARG A 171 4.05 -8.77 5.60
CA ARG A 171 2.58 -8.65 5.51
C ARG A 171 2.16 -7.22 5.79
N GLN A 172 1.53 -6.59 4.81
CA GLN A 172 0.95 -5.26 4.98
C GLN A 172 -0.33 -5.34 5.81
N ASP A 173 -0.48 -4.45 6.79
CA ASP A 173 -1.66 -4.36 7.67
C ASP A 173 -2.45 -3.07 7.43
N ARG A 174 -2.76 -2.79 6.15
CA ARG A 174 -3.35 -1.51 5.70
C ARG A 174 -4.65 -1.19 6.42
N ALA A 175 -5.56 -2.16 6.54
CA ALA A 175 -6.87 -1.95 7.18
C ALA A 175 -6.74 -1.59 8.66
N SER A 176 -5.90 -2.31 9.42
CA SER A 176 -5.70 -2.02 10.84
C SER A 176 -5.02 -0.66 11.05
N ARG A 177 -4.04 -0.30 10.20
CA ARG A 177 -3.40 1.04 10.25
C ARG A 177 -4.38 2.17 9.95
N LEU A 178 -5.29 1.99 8.98
CA LEU A 178 -6.35 2.95 8.69
C LEU A 178 -7.35 3.08 9.84
N LEU A 179 -7.78 1.96 10.42
CA LEU A 179 -8.66 1.97 11.60
C LEU A 179 -7.99 2.65 12.80
N GLN A 180 -6.70 2.39 13.01
CA GLN A 180 -5.92 3.05 14.06
C GLN A 180 -5.84 4.57 13.82
N TYR A 181 -5.57 5.01 12.59
CA TYR A 181 -5.58 6.43 12.25
C TYR A 181 -6.96 7.07 12.51
N VAL A 182 -8.05 6.44 12.06
CA VAL A 182 -9.41 6.95 12.29
C VAL A 182 -9.73 7.00 13.79
N ALA A 183 -9.37 5.96 14.55
CA ALA A 183 -9.57 5.93 16.00
C ALA A 183 -8.79 7.06 16.70
N GLU A 184 -7.52 7.26 16.33
CA GLU A 184 -6.66 8.32 16.85
C GLU A 184 -7.29 9.70 16.64
N ILE A 185 -7.75 9.99 15.41
CA ILE A 185 -8.40 11.26 15.09
C ILE A 185 -9.74 11.43 15.81
N ILE A 186 -10.53 10.37 15.97
CA ILE A 186 -11.82 10.43 16.70
C ILE A 186 -11.58 10.73 18.19
N VAL A 187 -10.60 10.09 18.82
CA VAL A 187 -10.33 10.22 20.25
C VAL A 187 -9.58 11.53 20.53
N ASN A 188 -8.40 11.70 19.91
CA ASN A 188 -7.44 12.76 20.23
C ASN A 188 -7.58 14.00 19.34
N GLY A 189 -8.32 13.92 18.23
CA GLY A 189 -8.43 15.01 17.25
C GLY A 189 -7.25 15.06 16.28
N HIS A 190 -7.37 15.88 15.23
CA HIS A 190 -6.27 16.12 14.30
C HIS A 190 -5.43 17.31 14.79
N PRO A 191 -4.08 17.18 14.88
CA PRO A 191 -3.23 18.22 15.46
C PRO A 191 -3.32 19.57 14.71
N GLU A 192 -3.53 19.54 13.40
CA GLU A 192 -3.69 20.74 12.56
C GLU A 192 -5.07 21.40 12.64
N VAL A 193 -6.05 20.79 13.33
CA VAL A 193 -7.44 21.31 13.39
C VAL A 193 -7.75 21.74 14.82
N LYS A 194 -7.87 23.06 15.02
CA LYS A 194 -8.31 23.63 16.30
C LYS A 194 -9.82 23.44 16.50
N ASN A 195 -10.25 23.42 17.76
CA ASN A 195 -11.66 23.38 18.20
C ASN A 195 -12.43 22.15 17.70
N LYS A 196 -12.17 21.00 18.34
CA LYS A 196 -12.95 19.78 18.11
C LYS A 196 -14.44 20.10 18.32
N PRO A 197 -15.33 19.83 17.35
CA PRO A 197 -16.75 19.99 17.57
C PRO A 197 -17.16 19.07 18.72
N ALA A 198 -17.83 19.62 19.73
CA ALA A 198 -18.25 18.89 20.93
C ALA A 198 -19.25 17.75 20.64
N ARG A 199 -19.80 17.73 19.41
CA ARG A 199 -20.75 16.72 18.93
C ARG A 199 -20.28 16.15 17.59
N ARG A 200 -20.68 14.91 17.34
CA ARG A 200 -20.50 14.25 16.04
C ARG A 200 -21.18 15.09 14.96
N LEU A 201 -20.40 15.59 14.00
CA LEU A 201 -20.94 16.27 12.84
C LEU A 201 -21.70 15.25 11.98
N ALA A 202 -22.82 15.68 11.39
CA ALA A 202 -23.42 14.93 10.29
C ALA A 202 -22.38 14.79 9.16
N PRO A 203 -22.41 13.69 8.38
CA PRO A 203 -21.57 13.60 7.18
C PRO A 203 -21.78 14.86 6.33
N ALA A 204 -20.69 15.50 5.92
CA ALA A 204 -20.77 16.61 5.00
C ALA A 204 -21.37 16.12 3.67
N ASP A 205 -22.12 16.99 3.00
CA ASP A 205 -22.57 16.71 1.64
C ASP A 205 -21.36 16.48 0.73
N GLU A 206 -21.43 15.42 -0.07
CA GLU A 206 -20.40 15.12 -1.04
C GLU A 206 -20.35 16.24 -2.10
N PRO A 207 -19.17 16.80 -2.43
CA PRO A 207 -19.05 17.81 -3.47
C PRO A 207 -19.66 17.33 -4.77
N ARG A 208 -20.55 18.16 -5.34
CA ARG A 208 -21.20 17.88 -6.62
C ARG A 208 -20.18 17.96 -7.73
N LEU A 209 -20.03 16.88 -8.49
CA LEU A 209 -19.20 16.87 -9.69
C LEU A 209 -20.02 17.29 -10.91
N PRO A 210 -19.38 17.87 -11.94
CA PRO A 210 -20.03 18.06 -13.24
C PRO A 210 -20.51 16.72 -13.83
N GLN A 211 -21.42 16.77 -14.79
CA GLN A 211 -21.99 15.55 -15.37
C GLN A 211 -20.92 14.68 -16.05
N ALA A 212 -20.86 13.40 -15.67
CA ALA A 212 -19.88 12.44 -16.16
C ALA A 212 -20.15 11.94 -17.59
N SER A 213 -21.31 12.25 -18.17
CA SER A 213 -21.70 11.83 -19.53
C SER A 213 -20.72 12.28 -20.62
N HIS A 214 -19.94 13.33 -20.36
CA HIS A 214 -18.92 13.82 -21.27
C HIS A 214 -17.58 13.08 -21.17
N LEU A 215 -17.30 12.36 -20.07
CA LEU A 215 -16.02 11.67 -19.84
C LEU A 215 -15.82 10.42 -20.69
N SER A 216 -16.86 9.95 -21.40
CA SER A 216 -16.77 8.83 -22.36
C SER A 216 -16.29 9.26 -23.75
N LYS A 217 -16.19 10.58 -24.01
CA LYS A 217 -15.71 11.12 -25.28
C LYS A 217 -14.17 11.12 -25.31
N PRO A 218 -13.53 11.07 -26.50
CA PRO A 218 -12.09 11.30 -26.62
C PRO A 218 -11.70 12.67 -26.05
N LEU A 219 -10.58 12.72 -25.34
CA LEU A 219 -10.07 13.97 -24.78
C LEU A 219 -9.70 14.96 -25.90
N PRO A 220 -10.07 16.24 -25.79
CA PRO A 220 -9.59 17.27 -26.71
C PRO A 220 -8.07 17.43 -26.60
N LYS A 221 -7.39 17.71 -27.72
CA LYS A 221 -5.97 18.07 -27.70
C LYS A 221 -5.77 19.38 -26.94
N GLY A 222 -4.80 19.41 -26.04
CA GLY A 222 -4.44 20.60 -25.26
C GLY A 222 -3.02 21.09 -25.53
N THR A 223 -2.54 21.98 -24.66
CA THR A 223 -1.21 22.58 -24.77
C THR A 223 -0.07 21.60 -24.55
N ARG A 224 -0.27 20.52 -23.78
CA ARG A 224 0.76 19.50 -23.60
C ARG A 224 0.99 18.67 -24.85
N ASP A 225 -0.09 18.28 -25.52
CA ASP A 225 0.02 17.56 -26.80
C ASP A 225 0.86 18.37 -27.79
N ARG A 226 0.63 19.69 -27.84
CA ARG A 226 1.41 20.61 -28.67
C ARG A 226 2.88 20.71 -28.24
N LEU A 227 3.17 20.75 -26.94
CA LEU A 227 4.56 20.74 -26.46
C LEU A 227 5.28 19.46 -26.88
N LEU A 228 4.63 18.30 -26.75
CA LEU A 228 5.20 17.02 -27.16
C LEU A 228 5.43 16.94 -28.67
N GLU A 229 4.54 17.56 -29.48
CA GLU A 229 4.68 17.62 -30.95
C GLU A 229 5.78 18.59 -31.40
N LEU A 230 5.92 19.76 -30.76
CA LEU A 230 6.81 20.84 -31.21
C LEU A 230 8.18 20.88 -30.52
N GLY A 231 8.27 20.40 -29.29
CA GLY A 231 9.39 20.67 -28.39
C GLY A 231 9.41 22.12 -27.89
N ALA A 232 10.19 22.38 -26.83
CA ALA A 232 10.16 23.62 -26.06
C ALA A 232 10.45 24.89 -26.90
N ASP A 233 11.47 24.86 -27.77
CA ASP A 233 11.88 26.04 -28.55
C ASP A 233 10.82 26.45 -29.59
N GLN A 234 10.23 25.49 -30.30
CA GLN A 234 9.19 25.79 -31.30
C GLN A 234 7.85 26.10 -30.64
N PHE A 235 7.54 25.45 -29.51
CA PHE A 235 6.39 25.81 -28.70
C PHE A 235 6.45 27.28 -28.26
N SER A 236 7.63 27.75 -27.82
CA SER A 236 7.83 29.15 -27.40
C SER A 236 7.61 30.15 -28.55
N LYS A 237 8.04 29.81 -29.77
CA LYS A 237 7.77 30.61 -30.98
C LYS A 237 6.29 30.63 -31.34
N TRP A 238 5.62 29.48 -31.23
CA TRP A 238 4.17 29.38 -31.43
C TRP A 238 3.42 30.26 -30.42
N LEU A 239 3.75 30.15 -29.12
CA LEU A 239 3.10 30.93 -28.07
C LEU A 239 3.23 32.44 -28.31
N ARG A 240 4.40 32.90 -28.80
CA ARG A 240 4.62 34.30 -29.16
C ARG A 240 3.79 34.77 -30.36
N ALA A 241 3.51 33.89 -31.31
CA ALA A 241 2.71 34.20 -32.51
C ALA A 241 1.20 34.14 -32.25
N GLU A 242 0.80 33.53 -31.14
CA GLU A 242 -0.59 33.33 -30.77
C GLU A 242 -1.26 34.64 -30.35
N LYS A 243 -2.51 34.85 -30.77
CA LYS A 243 -3.25 36.10 -30.49
C LYS A 243 -4.17 35.99 -29.29
N ARG A 244 -4.59 34.78 -28.93
CA ARG A 244 -5.47 34.57 -27.77
C ARG A 244 -4.69 34.81 -26.47
N LEU A 245 -5.39 35.35 -25.46
CA LEU A 245 -4.86 35.38 -24.10
C LEU A 245 -4.85 33.96 -23.54
N HIS A 246 -3.69 33.52 -23.11
CA HIS A 246 -3.48 32.24 -22.45
C HIS A 246 -3.68 32.35 -20.94
N ILE A 247 -4.33 31.35 -20.33
CA ILE A 247 -4.70 31.36 -18.91
C ILE A 247 -4.09 30.13 -18.23
N THR A 248 -3.40 30.35 -17.12
CA THR A 248 -2.96 29.31 -16.18
C THR A 248 -3.90 29.27 -14.99
N ASP A 249 -4.44 28.09 -14.68
CA ASP A 249 -5.22 27.88 -13.46
C ASP A 249 -4.28 27.56 -12.29
N THR A 250 -4.39 28.30 -11.19
CA THR A 250 -3.57 28.15 -9.97
C THR A 250 -4.31 27.49 -8.80
N THR A 251 -5.53 26.99 -9.02
CA THR A 251 -6.40 26.36 -8.02
C THR A 251 -5.70 25.22 -7.29
N PHE A 252 -4.88 24.44 -8.00
CA PHE A 252 -4.18 23.27 -7.44
C PHE A 252 -2.87 23.60 -6.72
N ARG A 253 -2.40 24.85 -6.75
CA ARG A 253 -1.15 25.30 -6.11
C ARG A 253 -1.31 26.61 -5.36
N ASP A 254 -1.24 27.75 -6.04
CA ASP A 254 -1.15 29.05 -5.36
C ASP A 254 -2.43 29.42 -4.61
N ALA A 255 -3.60 29.15 -5.20
CA ALA A 255 -4.87 29.58 -4.61
C ALA A 255 -5.07 29.03 -3.18
N HIS A 256 -4.88 27.72 -3.00
CA HIS A 256 -5.00 27.11 -1.67
C HIS A 256 -3.76 27.33 -0.80
N GLN A 257 -2.59 27.63 -1.39
CA GLN A 257 -1.44 28.11 -0.63
C GLN A 257 -1.73 29.46 0.05
N SER A 258 -2.38 30.38 -0.66
CA SER A 258 -2.80 31.69 -0.12
C SER A 258 -4.00 31.59 0.83
N LEU A 259 -5.03 30.81 0.48
CA LEU A 259 -6.32 30.84 1.18
C LEU A 259 -6.47 29.76 2.26
N LEU A 260 -5.81 28.62 2.10
CA LEU A 260 -6.05 27.41 2.89
C LEU A 260 -4.75 26.83 3.46
N ALA A 261 -3.71 27.66 3.62
CA ALA A 261 -2.40 27.26 4.14
C ALA A 261 -1.83 26.00 3.44
N THR A 262 -2.05 25.88 2.13
CA THR A 262 -1.58 24.77 1.29
C THR A 262 -2.19 23.40 1.67
N ARG A 263 -3.37 23.37 2.30
CA ARG A 263 -3.96 22.13 2.85
C ARG A 263 -4.91 21.40 1.89
N LEU A 264 -5.02 21.80 0.61
CA LEU A 264 -5.80 21.05 -0.37
C LEU A 264 -5.16 19.66 -0.63
N ARG A 265 -5.98 18.62 -0.56
CA ARG A 265 -5.52 17.22 -0.56
C ARG A 265 -5.59 16.59 -1.93
N THR A 266 -4.74 15.58 -2.16
CA THR A 266 -4.64 14.87 -3.44
C THR A 266 -5.98 14.26 -3.85
N ARG A 267 -6.72 13.70 -2.88
CA ARG A 267 -8.06 13.12 -3.11
C ARG A 267 -9.01 14.10 -3.79
N ASP A 268 -9.04 15.35 -3.34
CA ASP A 268 -9.99 16.35 -3.84
C ASP A 268 -9.57 16.86 -5.22
N MET A 269 -8.26 17.04 -5.44
CA MET A 269 -7.70 17.43 -6.74
C MET A 269 -7.98 16.38 -7.82
N VAL A 270 -7.65 15.11 -7.53
CA VAL A 270 -7.78 14.00 -8.49
C VAL A 270 -9.25 13.75 -8.85
N ARG A 271 -10.17 13.96 -7.91
CA ARG A 271 -11.60 13.74 -8.15
C ARG A 271 -12.18 14.66 -9.24
N ILE A 272 -11.69 15.91 -9.34
CA ILE A 272 -12.17 16.87 -10.35
C ILE A 272 -11.30 16.88 -11.62
N ALA A 273 -10.07 16.36 -11.55
CA ALA A 273 -9.10 16.37 -12.63
C ALA A 273 -9.62 15.89 -14.01
N PRO A 274 -10.38 14.78 -14.14
CA PRO A 274 -10.90 14.35 -15.45
C PRO A 274 -11.79 15.40 -16.13
N HIS A 275 -12.49 16.24 -15.35
CA HIS A 275 -13.32 17.31 -15.88
C HIS A 275 -12.48 18.46 -16.42
N TYR A 276 -11.35 18.79 -15.78
CA TYR A 276 -10.38 19.74 -16.34
C TYR A 276 -9.86 19.25 -17.69
N ALA A 277 -9.45 17.99 -17.76
CA ALA A 277 -8.94 17.40 -19.00
C ALA A 277 -9.98 17.46 -20.14
N MET A 278 -11.25 17.21 -19.84
CA MET A 278 -12.32 17.17 -20.84
C MET A 278 -12.83 18.56 -21.24
N HIS A 279 -12.98 19.49 -20.28
CA HIS A 279 -13.72 20.73 -20.48
C HIS A 279 -12.85 21.99 -20.51
N HIS A 280 -11.60 21.90 -20.07
CA HIS A 280 -10.68 23.03 -19.95
C HIS A 280 -9.35 22.78 -20.67
N ALA A 281 -9.39 21.99 -21.76
CA ALA A 281 -8.22 21.71 -22.59
C ALA A 281 -7.63 22.96 -23.28
N ASP A 282 -8.36 24.08 -23.26
CA ASP A 282 -7.96 25.38 -23.76
C ASP A 282 -7.06 26.16 -22.78
N LEU A 283 -6.99 25.74 -21.51
CA LEU A 283 -6.05 26.30 -20.53
C LEU A 283 -4.61 26.15 -21.01
N PHE A 284 -3.78 27.14 -20.70
CA PHE A 284 -2.36 27.10 -20.99
C PHE A 284 -1.66 26.04 -20.14
N SER A 285 -1.84 26.12 -18.82
CA SER A 285 -1.28 25.18 -17.86
C SER A 285 -2.17 25.08 -16.60
N LEU A 286 -2.01 23.98 -15.87
CA LEU A 286 -2.44 23.85 -14.48
C LEU A 286 -1.22 24.00 -13.59
N GLU A 287 -1.16 25.08 -12.82
CA GLU A 287 -0.16 25.21 -11.78
C GLU A 287 -0.58 24.37 -10.58
N MET A 288 0.14 23.28 -10.36
CA MET A 288 -0.31 22.20 -9.47
C MET A 288 0.80 21.66 -8.55
N TRP A 289 2.02 22.21 -8.65
CA TRP A 289 3.18 21.68 -7.96
C TRP A 289 4.23 22.74 -7.60
N GLY A 290 5.21 22.35 -6.79
CA GLY A 290 6.25 23.27 -6.30
C GLY A 290 5.73 24.22 -5.22
N GLY A 291 6.50 25.28 -4.94
CA GLY A 291 6.25 26.15 -3.79
C GLY A 291 6.15 25.35 -2.48
N ALA A 292 5.17 25.68 -1.63
CA ALA A 292 5.00 25.03 -0.33
C ALA A 292 4.33 23.65 -0.40
N THR A 293 3.80 23.24 -1.56
CA THR A 293 3.01 22.00 -1.68
C THR A 293 3.84 20.74 -1.45
N PHE A 294 5.13 20.76 -1.83
CA PHE A 294 6.03 19.62 -1.69
C PHE A 294 6.23 19.25 -0.22
N ASP A 295 6.69 20.18 0.62
CA ASP A 295 6.84 19.96 2.06
C ASP A 295 5.48 19.73 2.75
N THR A 296 4.48 20.56 2.45
CA THR A 296 3.18 20.51 3.16
C THR A 296 2.49 19.17 2.98
N SER A 297 2.54 18.59 1.78
CA SER A 297 1.95 17.28 1.51
C SER A 297 2.52 16.20 2.42
N MET A 298 3.85 16.14 2.56
CA MET A 298 4.51 15.14 3.41
C MET A 298 4.37 15.46 4.90
N ARG A 299 4.61 16.73 5.28
CA ARG A 299 4.67 17.16 6.66
C ARG A 299 3.30 17.13 7.33
N PHE A 300 2.30 17.71 6.69
CA PHE A 300 1.00 17.96 7.30
C PHE A 300 -0.11 17.06 6.77
N LEU A 301 -0.09 16.72 5.47
CA LEU A 301 -1.13 15.87 4.87
C LEU A 301 -0.79 14.37 4.93
N LYS A 302 0.46 14.03 5.20
CA LYS A 302 0.99 12.65 5.19
C LYS A 302 0.78 11.95 3.84
N GLU A 303 0.90 12.72 2.76
CA GLU A 303 0.74 12.29 1.37
C GLU A 303 2.05 12.52 0.59
N CYS A 304 2.32 11.71 -0.43
CA CYS A 304 3.50 11.86 -1.26
C CYS A 304 3.22 12.87 -2.40
N PRO A 305 4.02 13.94 -2.56
CA PRO A 305 3.81 14.89 -3.64
C PRO A 305 4.03 14.25 -5.02
N TRP A 306 4.96 13.29 -5.13
CA TRP A 306 5.23 12.57 -6.39
C TRP A 306 4.05 11.70 -6.81
N GLU A 307 3.40 11.03 -5.86
CA GLU A 307 2.17 10.27 -6.13
C GLU A 307 1.05 11.20 -6.59
N ARG A 308 0.93 12.39 -5.98
CA ARG A 308 -0.01 13.44 -6.45
C ARG A 308 0.27 13.83 -7.90
N LEU A 309 1.53 14.09 -8.26
CA LEU A 309 1.92 14.44 -9.63
C LEU A 309 1.55 13.32 -10.61
N ALA A 310 1.99 12.08 -10.35
CA ALA A 310 1.73 10.94 -11.22
C ALA A 310 0.24 10.65 -11.39
N THR A 311 -0.54 10.71 -10.30
CA THR A 311 -1.98 10.46 -10.33
C THR A 311 -2.72 11.57 -11.10
N MET A 312 -2.37 12.84 -10.86
CA MET A 312 -2.92 13.97 -11.60
C MET A 312 -2.56 13.88 -13.08
N ARG A 313 -1.33 13.48 -13.41
CA ARG A 313 -0.85 13.35 -14.80
C ARG A 313 -1.62 12.28 -15.56
N GLY A 314 -1.95 11.17 -14.91
CA GLY A 314 -2.82 10.14 -15.47
C GLY A 314 -4.25 10.64 -15.71
N ALA A 315 -4.78 11.49 -14.82
CA ALA A 315 -6.14 12.03 -14.92
C ALA A 315 -6.27 13.20 -15.91
N VAL A 316 -5.22 14.00 -16.08
CA VAL A 316 -5.13 15.11 -17.03
C VAL A 316 -3.92 14.85 -17.89
N PRO A 317 -4.02 14.27 -19.10
CA PRO A 317 -2.85 13.98 -19.95
C PRO A 317 -2.56 15.08 -20.99
N ASN A 318 -3.49 16.02 -21.22
CA ASN A 318 -3.51 16.93 -22.36
C ASN A 318 -3.18 18.41 -22.04
N ILE A 319 -3.23 18.83 -20.77
CA ILE A 319 -2.90 20.21 -20.34
C ILE A 319 -1.50 20.25 -19.74
N LEU A 320 -0.72 21.31 -19.98
CA LEU A 320 0.60 21.47 -19.36
C LEU A 320 0.50 21.49 -17.84
N PHE A 321 1.39 20.80 -17.15
CA PHE A 321 1.57 20.94 -15.71
C PHE A 321 2.69 21.90 -15.40
N GLN A 322 2.37 22.88 -14.57
CA GLN A 322 3.29 23.93 -14.17
C GLN A 322 3.66 23.80 -12.70
N MET A 323 4.93 24.09 -12.39
CA MET A 323 5.40 24.23 -11.03
C MET A 323 6.17 25.52 -10.79
N LEU A 324 6.16 25.97 -9.53
CA LEU A 324 7.04 27.04 -9.03
C LEU A 324 8.33 26.43 -8.46
N LEU A 325 9.48 26.89 -8.98
CA LEU A 325 10.81 26.41 -8.61
C LEU A 325 11.68 27.58 -8.12
N ARG A 326 12.23 27.47 -6.90
CA ARG A 326 13.23 28.41 -6.41
C ARG A 326 14.61 27.95 -6.86
N SER A 327 15.36 28.79 -7.55
CA SER A 327 16.54 28.34 -8.30
C SER A 327 17.59 27.61 -7.45
N ALA A 328 18.05 28.22 -6.35
CA ALA A 328 19.13 27.67 -5.51
C ALA A 328 18.69 26.55 -4.54
N SER A 329 17.38 26.36 -4.35
CA SER A 329 16.85 25.44 -3.33
C SER A 329 15.80 24.46 -3.86
N ALA A 330 15.50 24.50 -5.16
CA ALA A 330 14.37 23.80 -5.78
C ALA A 330 13.04 24.04 -5.01
N VAL A 331 12.64 23.07 -4.18
CA VAL A 331 11.44 23.11 -3.33
C VAL A 331 11.76 23.00 -1.82
N GLY A 332 13.04 23.06 -1.46
CA GLY A 332 13.50 23.00 -0.08
C GLY A 332 13.79 24.37 0.54
N TYR A 333 14.17 24.33 1.82
CA TYR A 333 14.35 25.51 2.68
C TYR A 333 15.80 25.96 2.85
N THR A 334 16.76 25.22 2.28
CA THR A 334 18.20 25.54 2.31
C THR A 334 18.76 25.51 0.90
N ASN A 335 19.95 26.05 0.71
CA ASN A 335 20.68 25.89 -0.55
C ASN A 335 21.16 24.44 -0.68
N TYR A 336 21.10 23.92 -1.89
CA TYR A 336 21.59 22.59 -2.24
C TYR A 336 22.73 22.70 -3.26
N PRO A 337 23.64 21.73 -3.31
CA PRO A 337 24.62 21.66 -4.38
C PRO A 337 23.94 21.48 -5.74
N ASP A 338 24.58 21.97 -6.80
CA ASP A 338 24.04 22.01 -8.16
C ASP A 338 23.48 20.67 -8.64
N ASN A 339 24.18 19.58 -8.35
CA ASN A 339 23.76 18.22 -8.74
C ASN A 339 22.39 17.83 -8.17
N ALA A 340 22.03 18.31 -6.98
CA ALA A 340 20.71 18.07 -6.41
C ALA A 340 19.62 18.86 -7.14
N VAL A 341 19.91 20.09 -7.57
CA VAL A 341 18.97 20.90 -8.39
C VAL A 341 18.79 20.26 -9.75
N TYR A 342 19.88 19.84 -10.41
CA TYR A 342 19.81 19.12 -11.69
C TYR A 342 18.99 17.84 -11.59
N ALA A 343 19.25 17.00 -10.59
CA ALA A 343 18.52 15.75 -10.38
C ALA A 343 17.03 16.01 -10.10
N PHE A 344 16.72 16.99 -9.25
CA PHE A 344 15.33 17.32 -8.94
C PHE A 344 14.56 17.80 -10.17
N VAL A 345 15.15 18.67 -10.99
CA VAL A 345 14.51 19.18 -12.22
C VAL A 345 14.30 18.05 -13.24
N ALA A 346 15.29 17.17 -13.42
CA ALA A 346 15.17 16.02 -14.30
C ALA A 346 14.02 15.10 -13.86
N GLU A 347 13.99 14.70 -12.58
CA GLU A 347 12.92 13.86 -12.02
C GLU A 347 11.54 14.53 -12.10
N ALA A 348 11.46 15.85 -11.85
CA ALA A 348 10.20 16.59 -11.97
C ALA A 348 9.67 16.59 -13.41
N ALA A 349 10.55 16.82 -14.39
CA ALA A 349 10.20 16.77 -15.81
C ALA A 349 9.76 15.36 -16.24
N ASP A 350 10.53 14.33 -15.87
CA ASP A 350 10.24 12.93 -16.20
C ASP A 350 8.93 12.44 -15.56
N ALA A 351 8.63 12.89 -14.33
CA ALA A 351 7.37 12.60 -13.66
C ALA A 351 6.16 13.34 -14.25
N GLY A 352 6.38 14.33 -15.13
CA GLY A 352 5.34 14.96 -15.94
C GLY A 352 5.06 16.44 -15.65
N ILE A 353 5.99 17.17 -15.04
CA ILE A 353 6.00 18.64 -15.06
C ILE A 353 6.47 19.11 -16.43
N ASP A 354 5.65 19.93 -17.09
CA ASP A 354 5.92 20.39 -18.44
C ASP A 354 6.45 21.85 -18.48
N LEU A 355 6.20 22.65 -17.44
CA LEU A 355 6.62 24.04 -17.33
C LEU A 355 7.17 24.36 -15.93
N LEU A 356 8.43 24.79 -15.87
CA LEU A 356 9.08 25.19 -14.64
C LEU A 356 9.24 26.72 -14.60
N ARG A 357 8.46 27.34 -13.71
CA ARG A 357 8.57 28.76 -13.38
C ARG A 357 9.71 28.95 -12.39
N VAL A 358 10.84 29.42 -12.89
CA VAL A 358 12.08 29.59 -12.12
C VAL A 358 12.14 31.03 -11.61
N PHE A 359 12.32 31.18 -10.30
CA PHE A 359 12.52 32.50 -9.68
C PHE A 359 13.65 32.48 -8.66
N ASP A 360 14.19 33.67 -8.39
CA ASP A 360 15.06 33.97 -7.27
C ASP A 360 14.40 35.05 -6.41
N ALA A 361 14.53 34.93 -5.09
CA ALA A 361 13.85 35.83 -4.16
C ALA A 361 14.33 37.29 -4.27
N ASN A 362 15.55 37.50 -4.78
CA ASN A 362 16.19 38.80 -4.90
C ASN A 362 16.46 39.18 -6.36
N ASN A 363 15.86 38.49 -7.34
CA ASN A 363 16.15 38.66 -8.77
C ASN A 363 17.65 38.51 -9.13
N GLY A 364 18.41 37.71 -8.37
CA GLY A 364 19.81 37.44 -8.66
C GLY A 364 19.99 36.58 -9.91
N LEU A 365 20.54 37.14 -10.98
CA LEU A 365 20.74 36.45 -12.26
C LEU A 365 21.63 35.21 -12.13
N ASP A 366 22.72 35.30 -11.37
CA ASP A 366 23.65 34.18 -11.16
C ASP A 366 22.94 32.98 -10.53
N ASN A 367 22.01 33.23 -9.60
CA ASN A 367 21.21 32.18 -8.98
C ASN A 367 20.27 31.55 -9.99
N LEU A 368 19.65 32.33 -10.89
CA LEU A 368 18.69 31.82 -11.89
C LEU A 368 19.34 30.92 -12.93
N THR A 369 20.59 31.19 -13.31
CA THR A 369 21.32 30.47 -14.36
C THR A 369 21.32 28.95 -14.14
N LEU A 370 21.60 28.50 -12.91
CA LEU A 370 21.65 27.07 -12.58
C LEU A 370 20.34 26.34 -12.92
N ALA A 371 19.20 26.83 -12.44
CA ALA A 371 17.92 26.16 -12.69
C ALA A 371 17.45 26.33 -14.14
N ILE A 372 17.75 27.46 -14.79
CA ILE A 372 17.48 27.63 -16.22
C ILE A 372 18.23 26.58 -17.03
N GLU A 373 19.52 26.39 -16.77
CA GLU A 373 20.33 25.36 -17.41
C GLU A 373 19.78 23.96 -17.13
N ALA A 374 19.39 23.68 -15.88
CA ALA A 374 18.79 22.40 -15.51
C ALA A 374 17.51 22.11 -16.30
N VAL A 375 16.61 23.10 -16.44
CA VAL A 375 15.37 22.92 -17.20
C VAL A 375 15.66 22.75 -18.69
N ARG A 376 16.60 23.52 -19.26
CA ARG A 376 16.98 23.40 -20.68
C ARG A 376 17.62 22.07 -21.06
N ARG A 377 18.11 21.29 -20.08
CA ARG A 377 18.59 19.91 -20.31
C ARG A 377 17.45 18.89 -20.39
N THR A 378 16.21 19.31 -20.14
CA THR A 378 14.99 18.50 -20.25
C THR A 378 14.15 18.93 -21.46
N ASN A 379 13.03 18.26 -21.70
CA ASN A 379 12.04 18.66 -22.70
C ASN A 379 11.00 19.67 -22.18
N ALA A 380 11.12 20.10 -20.92
CA ALA A 380 10.19 21.04 -20.31
C ALA A 380 10.46 22.50 -20.71
N LEU A 381 9.44 23.34 -20.51
CA LEU A 381 9.51 24.78 -20.73
C LEU A 381 10.13 25.47 -19.51
N CYS A 382 11.09 26.37 -19.75
CA CYS A 382 11.66 27.23 -18.74
C CYS A 382 11.01 28.61 -18.77
N GLU A 383 10.34 29.01 -17.69
CA GLU A 383 9.80 30.36 -17.51
C GLU A 383 10.65 31.09 -16.46
N ALA A 384 11.61 31.90 -16.93
CA ALA A 384 12.43 32.74 -16.05
C ALA A 384 11.60 33.94 -15.55
N SER A 385 11.51 34.07 -14.23
CA SER A 385 10.62 35.03 -13.57
C SER A 385 11.36 36.24 -13.04
N ILE A 386 10.71 37.41 -13.14
CA ILE A 386 11.13 38.64 -12.46
C ILE A 386 10.13 38.89 -11.34
N CYS A 387 10.60 38.90 -10.09
CA CYS A 387 9.80 39.32 -8.95
C CYS A 387 9.61 40.84 -9.01
N TYR A 388 8.38 41.30 -9.20
CA TYR A 388 8.05 42.71 -9.18
C TYR A 388 7.96 43.24 -7.74
N THR A 389 8.60 44.36 -7.48
CA THR A 389 8.48 45.14 -6.24
C THR A 389 8.58 46.62 -6.57
N GLY A 390 8.14 47.47 -5.64
CA GLY A 390 8.15 48.92 -5.85
C GLY A 390 7.04 49.42 -6.76
N ASP A 391 7.31 50.52 -7.45
CA ASP A 391 6.38 51.16 -8.38
C ASP A 391 7.16 51.83 -9.51
N ILE A 392 7.08 51.27 -10.71
CA ILE A 392 7.77 51.82 -11.90
C ILE A 392 7.21 53.18 -12.36
N THR A 393 6.08 53.60 -11.80
CA THR A 393 5.47 54.92 -12.08
C THR A 393 5.87 56.00 -11.07
N ASP A 394 6.53 55.61 -9.96
CA ASP A 394 6.99 56.53 -8.92
C ASP A 394 8.49 56.86 -9.08
N PRO A 395 8.84 58.05 -9.63
CA PRO A 395 10.23 58.43 -9.83
C PRO A 395 11.02 58.64 -8.52
N SER A 396 10.36 58.68 -7.36
CA SER A 396 11.03 58.78 -6.06
C SER A 396 11.60 57.44 -5.56
N ARG A 397 11.25 56.33 -6.22
CA ARG A 397 11.68 54.97 -5.89
C ARG A 397 12.56 54.38 -6.99
N THR A 398 13.77 54.95 -7.13
CA THR A 398 14.80 54.55 -8.11
C THR A 398 15.51 53.25 -7.78
#